data_AF-A0A1A0UA08-F1
#
_entry.id   AF-A0A1A0UA08-F1
#
_cell.length_a   1.000
_cell.length_b   1.000
_cell.length_c   1.000
_cell.angle_alpha   90.00
_cell.angle_beta   90.00
_cell.angle_gamma   90.00
#
_symmetry.space_group_name_H-M   'P 1'
#
loop_
_entity.id
_entity.type
_entity.pdbx_description
1 polymer ?
#
loop_
_entity_poly.entity_id
_entity_poly.type
_entity_poly.pdbx_seq_one_letter_code
_entity_poly.pdbx_strand_id
1 'polypeptide(L)'
;MWTNKATDESVSLTISNPGTALNDKLPPPAAGFPDPSTPGPDGMRYMGGGGVEFAAGNRVNTVQVAVLRLSAEQANAAAVKLAHEIAPQVPK
;
A
#
# COMPACT_ATOMS: atom_id res chain seq x y z
N MET A 1 -3.69 -10.68 6.99
CA MET A 1 -2.30 -10.41 7.43
C MET A 1 -1.58 -11.74 7.59
N TRP A 2 -0.32 -11.81 7.19
CA TRP A 2 0.57 -12.93 7.42
C TRP A 2 1.80 -12.46 8.19
N THR A 3 2.31 -13.31 9.08
CA THR A 3 3.48 -13.01 9.93
C THR A 3 4.43 -14.21 9.94
N ASN A 4 5.72 -13.95 9.74
CA ASN A 4 6.78 -14.92 9.97
C ASN A 4 7.12 -14.97 11.46
N LYS A 5 6.73 -16.06 12.14
CA LYS A 5 6.98 -16.22 13.58
C LYS A 5 8.47 -16.34 13.96
N ALA A 6 9.35 -16.63 13.00
CA ALA A 6 10.78 -16.77 13.27
C ALA A 6 11.52 -15.42 13.27
N THR A 7 10.97 -14.42 12.57
CA THR A 7 11.63 -13.13 12.34
C THR A 7 10.78 -11.93 12.72
N ASP A 8 9.53 -12.15 13.13
CA ASP A 8 8.48 -11.14 13.36
C ASP A 8 8.23 -10.21 12.15
N GLU A 9 8.73 -10.59 10.97
CA GLU A 9 8.45 -9.91 9.70
C GLU A 9 6.99 -10.18 9.30
N SER A 10 6.33 -9.21 8.66
CA SER A 10 4.92 -9.37 8.30
C SER A 10 4.56 -8.71 6.98
N VAL A 11 3.47 -9.22 6.40
CA VAL A 11 2.79 -8.66 5.26
C VAL A 11 1.32 -8.45 5.62
N SER A 12 0.83 -7.22 5.47
CA SER A 12 -0.58 -6.90 5.65
C SER A 12 -1.18 -6.33 4.36
N LEU A 13 -2.47 -6.59 4.18
CA LEU A 13 -3.30 -6.06 3.11
C LEU A 13 -4.62 -5.61 3.74
N THR A 14 -5.01 -4.39 3.43
CA THR A 14 -6.34 -3.84 3.73
C THR A 14 -7.02 -3.52 2.41
N ILE A 15 -8.23 -4.04 2.21
CA ILE A 15 -9.10 -3.73 1.07
C ILE A 15 -10.29 -2.94 1.62
N SER A 16 -10.45 -1.69 1.20
CA SER A 16 -11.55 -0.85 1.66
C SER A 16 -12.87 -1.19 0.97
N ASN A 17 -13.94 -0.53 1.39
CA ASN A 17 -15.25 -0.62 0.75
C ASN A 17 -15.23 -0.05 -0.69
N PRO A 18 -16.08 -0.58 -1.60
CA PRO A 18 -16.27 0.00 -2.93
C PRO A 18 -16.62 1.49 -2.86
N GLY A 19 -16.18 2.26 -3.85
CA GLY A 19 -16.44 3.70 -3.97
C GLY A 19 -15.46 4.59 -3.22
N THR A 20 -14.48 4.01 -2.51
CA THR A 20 -13.46 4.78 -1.78
C THR A 20 -12.38 5.36 -2.71
N ALA A 21 -12.18 4.77 -3.89
CA ALA A 21 -11.26 5.27 -4.92
C ALA A 21 -11.97 5.43 -6.27
N LEU A 22 -12.79 6.48 -6.40
CA LEU A 22 -13.58 6.72 -7.61
C LEU A 22 -12.69 6.81 -8.86
N ASN A 23 -13.10 6.12 -9.93
CA ASN A 23 -12.36 6.00 -11.18
C ASN A 23 -10.96 5.38 -11.02
N ASP A 24 -10.79 4.49 -10.04
CA ASP A 24 -9.51 3.86 -9.69
C ASP A 24 -8.41 4.91 -9.42
N LYS A 25 -8.77 6.00 -8.76
CA LYS A 25 -7.85 7.04 -8.31
C LYS A 25 -7.91 7.21 -6.81
N LEU A 26 -6.74 7.33 -6.18
CA LEU A 26 -6.67 7.64 -4.77
C LEU A 26 -7.28 9.03 -4.51
N PRO A 27 -8.15 9.16 -3.49
CA PRO A 27 -8.56 10.46 -3.02
C PRO A 27 -7.35 11.20 -2.42
N PRO A 28 -7.41 12.52 -2.23
CA PRO A 28 -6.38 13.24 -1.48
C PRO A 28 -6.10 12.59 -0.11
N PRO A 29 -4.89 12.75 0.45
CA PRO A 29 -4.57 12.27 1.80
C PRO A 29 -5.61 12.75 2.82
N ALA A 30 -5.88 11.92 3.83
CA ALA A 30 -6.79 12.29 4.91
C ALA A 30 -6.31 13.58 5.61
N ALA A 31 -7.26 14.41 6.04
CA ALA A 31 -6.94 15.68 6.68
C ALA A 31 -6.05 15.47 7.92
N GLY A 32 -4.98 16.26 8.04
CA GLY A 32 -4.00 16.14 9.13
C GLY A 32 -2.85 15.17 8.86
N PHE A 33 -2.88 14.43 7.74
CA PHE A 33 -1.71 13.70 7.25
C PHE A 33 -0.97 14.55 6.22
N PRO A 34 0.36 14.64 6.28
CA PRO A 34 1.12 15.34 5.26
C PRO A 34 0.90 14.65 3.91
N ASP A 35 0.75 15.46 2.86
CA ASP A 35 0.86 14.93 1.50
C ASP A 35 2.26 14.34 1.37
N PRO A 36 2.42 13.05 1.02
CA PRO A 36 3.74 12.47 0.92
C PRO A 36 4.56 13.27 -0.09
N SER A 37 5.69 13.77 0.38
CA SER A 37 6.61 14.60 -0.41
C SER A 37 7.15 13.91 -1.66
N THR A 38 6.99 12.59 -1.74
CA THR A 38 7.34 11.76 -2.90
C THR A 38 6.16 10.87 -3.26
N PRO A 39 5.49 11.08 -4.41
CA PRO A 39 4.46 10.17 -4.89
C PRO A 39 5.08 8.80 -5.24
N GLY A 40 4.30 7.73 -5.07
CA GLY A 40 4.65 6.41 -5.61
C GLY A 40 4.36 6.31 -7.11
N PRO A 41 4.80 5.23 -7.75
CA PRO A 41 4.47 4.97 -9.15
C PRO A 41 2.95 4.77 -9.35
N ASP A 42 2.45 4.97 -10.57
CA ASP A 42 1.07 4.66 -10.96
C ASP A 42 -0.02 5.31 -10.09
N GLY A 43 0.26 6.46 -9.49
CA GLY A 43 -0.66 7.13 -8.58
C GLY A 43 -0.76 6.50 -7.19
N MET A 44 0.14 5.57 -6.85
CA MET A 44 0.32 5.04 -5.51
C MET A 44 0.88 6.10 -4.55
N ARG A 45 0.66 5.88 -3.26
CA ARG A 45 1.06 6.78 -2.19
C ARG A 45 1.91 6.04 -1.17
N TYR A 46 3.14 6.49 -0.97
CA TYR A 46 3.99 5.94 0.10
C TYR A 46 3.47 6.38 1.47
N MET A 47 3.34 5.40 2.38
CA MET A 47 2.94 5.60 3.77
C MET A 47 4.14 5.53 4.74
N GLY A 48 5.33 5.20 4.21
CA GLY A 48 6.55 5.00 4.99
C GLY A 48 6.71 3.57 5.52
N GLY A 49 7.95 3.19 5.82
CA GLY A 49 8.28 1.91 6.45
C GLY A 49 7.89 0.65 5.65
N GLY A 50 7.78 0.74 4.33
CA GLY A 50 7.25 -0.36 3.49
C GLY A 50 5.74 -0.37 3.36
N GLY A 51 5.07 0.74 3.66
CA GLY A 51 3.63 0.93 3.44
C GLY A 51 3.34 1.64 2.12
N VAL A 52 2.38 1.12 1.36
CA VAL A 52 1.88 1.74 0.13
C VAL A 52 0.36 1.68 0.11
N GLU A 53 -0.25 2.82 -0.19
CA GLU A 53 -1.66 2.95 -0.53
C GLU A 53 -1.81 2.99 -2.07
N PHE A 54 -2.81 2.28 -2.60
CA PHE A 54 -3.04 2.17 -4.04
C PHE A 54 -4.54 2.00 -4.36
N ALA A 55 -4.96 2.50 -5.52
CA ALA A 55 -6.32 2.34 -6.00
C ALA A 55 -6.43 1.08 -6.86
N ALA A 56 -7.42 0.23 -6.59
CA ALA A 56 -7.78 -0.90 -7.44
C ALA A 56 -9.21 -1.34 -7.14
N GLY A 57 -9.97 -1.69 -8.19
CA GLY A 57 -11.34 -2.15 -8.07
C GLY A 57 -12.25 -1.11 -7.41
N ASN A 58 -12.13 0.18 -7.74
CA ASN A 58 -12.88 1.28 -7.12
C ASN A 58 -12.72 1.37 -5.58
N ARG A 59 -11.60 0.86 -5.05
CA ARG A 59 -11.28 0.81 -3.61
C ARG A 59 -9.91 1.42 -3.34
N VAL A 60 -9.79 2.10 -2.20
CA VAL A 60 -8.49 2.39 -1.59
C VAL A 60 -7.99 1.12 -0.91
N ASN A 61 -6.77 0.70 -1.23
CA ASN A 61 -6.14 -0.47 -0.65
C ASN A 61 -4.81 -0.08 -0.04
N THR A 62 -4.39 -0.79 1.00
CA THR A 62 -3.09 -0.58 1.63
C THR A 62 -2.37 -1.90 1.77
N VAL A 63 -1.09 -1.93 1.40
CA VAL A 63 -0.17 -3.00 1.75
C VAL A 63 0.90 -2.49 2.69
N GLN A 64 1.31 -3.34 3.64
CA GLN A 64 2.52 -3.12 4.43
C GLN A 64 3.45 -4.32 4.28
N VAL A 65 4.70 -4.07 3.94
CA VAL A 65 5.80 -5.03 3.99
C VAL A 65 6.73 -4.60 5.12
N ALA A 66 6.55 -5.21 6.29
CA ALA A 66 7.34 -4.91 7.48
C ALA A 66 8.47 -5.93 7.61
N VAL A 67 9.65 -5.58 7.10
CA VAL A 67 10.84 -6.43 7.11
C VAL A 67 11.99 -5.68 7.77
N LEU A 68 12.37 -6.09 8.98
CA LEU A 68 13.32 -5.36 9.85
C LEU A 68 14.69 -5.12 9.21
N ARG A 69 15.12 -6.04 8.34
CA ARG A 69 16.43 -6.02 7.69
C ARG A 69 16.48 -5.27 6.37
N LEU A 70 15.35 -4.78 5.85
CA LEU A 70 15.33 -3.97 4.63
C LEU A 70 15.55 -2.49 4.96
N SER A 71 16.25 -1.79 4.08
CA SER A 71 16.21 -0.32 4.09
C SER A 71 14.80 0.17 3.78
N ALA A 72 14.49 1.42 4.13
CA ALA A 72 13.20 2.02 3.81
C ALA A 72 12.89 1.99 2.31
N GLU A 73 13.90 2.22 1.47
CA GLU A 73 13.78 2.16 0.00
C GLU A 73 13.47 0.75 -0.49
N GLN A 74 14.16 -0.27 0.06
CA GLN A 74 13.91 -1.67 -0.28
C GLN A 74 12.51 -2.12 0.18
N ALA A 75 12.08 -1.70 1.37
CA ALA A 75 10.74 -2.00 1.88
C ALA A 75 9.65 -1.34 1.02
N ASN A 76 9.85 -0.08 0.62
CA ASN A 76 8.93 0.63 -0.28
C ASN A 76 8.86 -0.04 -1.66
N ALA A 77 10.00 -0.45 -2.24
CA ALA A 77 10.03 -1.16 -3.51
C ALA A 77 9.32 -2.52 -3.43
N ALA A 78 9.50 -3.27 -2.33
CA ALA A 78 8.79 -4.52 -2.09
C ALA A 78 7.27 -4.30 -1.95
N ALA A 79 6.85 -3.23 -1.28
CA ALA A 79 5.44 -2.88 -1.11
C ALA A 79 4.78 -2.48 -2.44
N VAL A 80 5.46 -1.68 -3.27
CA VAL A 80 4.98 -1.35 -4.63
C VAL A 80 4.80 -2.62 -5.46
N LYS A 81 5.80 -3.51 -5.46
CA LYS A 81 5.72 -4.78 -6.19
C LYS A 81 4.52 -5.60 -5.74
N LEU A 82 4.31 -5.71 -4.42
CA LEU A 82 3.17 -6.45 -3.88
C LEU A 82 1.84 -5.79 -4.25
N ALA A 83 1.76 -4.45 -4.24
CA ALA A 83 0.56 -3.72 -4.68
C ALA A 83 0.21 -4.02 -6.15
N HIS A 84 1.22 -4.07 -7.04
CA HIS A 84 1.00 -4.47 -8.44
C HIS A 84 0.49 -5.90 -8.59
N GLU A 85 1.01 -6.84 -7.80
CA GLU A 85 0.56 -8.24 -7.81
C GLU A 85 -0.88 -8.40 -7.29
N ILE A 86 -1.27 -7.58 -6.31
CA ILE A 86 -2.60 -7.63 -5.69
C ILE A 86 -3.65 -6.87 -6.51
N ALA A 87 -3.31 -5.73 -7.12
CA ALA A 87 -4.25 -4.88 -7.86
C ALA A 87 -5.20 -5.64 -8.80
N PRO A 88 -4.75 -6.57 -9.68
CA PRO A 88 -5.65 -7.32 -10.57
C PRO A 88 -6.56 -8.32 -9.85
N GLN A 89 -6.29 -8.63 -8.58
CA GLN A 89 -7.05 -9.58 -7.76
C GLN A 89 -8.09 -8.88 -6.86
N VAL A 90 -8.03 -7.56 -6.75
CA VAL A 90 -9.01 -6.80 -5.96
C VAL A 90 -10.39 -6.92 -6.62
N PRO A 91 -11.44 -7.35 -5.89
CA PRO A 91 -12.79 -7.44 -6.44
C PRO A 91 -13.26 -6.10 -6.98
N LYS A 92 -14.04 -6.13 -8.06
CA LYS A 92 -14.75 -4.95 -8.58
C LYS A 92 -15.93 -4.58 -7.69
#